data_AF-A0A132GJB3-F1
#
_entry.id   AF-A0A132GJB3-F1
#
_cell.length_a   1.000
_cell.length_b   1.000
_cell.length_c   1.000
_cell.angle_alpha   90.00
_cell.angle_beta   90.00
_cell.angle_gamma   90.00
#
_symmetry.space_group_name_H-M   'P 1'
#
loop_
_entity.id
_entity.type
_entity.pdbx_description
1 polymer ?
#
loop_
_entity_poly.entity_id
_entity_poly.type
_entity_poly.pdbx_seq_one_letter_code
_entity_poly.pdbx_strand_id
1 'polypeptide(L)'
;MNLGYMTALTDSTEDELIEQLKGHIYYNPYEREYQIRDKFIAGNVIAKMERVDFWLQDNADHPMAAKARESYEALKESIPNPIEFNDLDFNFGERWIPTGMYSKYM
;
A
#
# COMPACT_ATOMS: atom_id res chain seq x y z
N MET A 1 8.16 -10.73 7.70
CA MET A 1 8.83 -11.71 6.82
C MET A 1 10.20 -11.94 7.42
N ASN A 2 10.74 -13.16 7.45
CA ASN A 2 12.04 -13.42 8.07
C ASN A 2 13.05 -13.89 7.01
N LEU A 3 13.82 -12.94 6.47
CA LEU A 3 14.85 -13.22 5.47
C LEU A 3 15.95 -14.13 6.03
N GLY A 4 16.37 -13.92 7.29
CA GLY A 4 17.39 -14.76 7.95
C GLY A 4 16.99 -16.22 8.11
N TYR A 5 15.70 -16.50 8.28
CA TYR A 5 15.19 -17.87 8.29
C TYR A 5 15.22 -18.50 6.89
N MET A 6 14.89 -17.73 5.86
CA MET A 6 14.89 -18.22 4.48
C MET A 6 16.31 -18.49 3.97
N THR A 7 17.27 -17.61 4.24
CA THR A 7 18.67 -17.82 3.87
C THR A 7 19.27 -19.05 4.52
N ALA A 8 18.93 -19.33 5.79
CA ALA A 8 19.35 -20.55 6.48
C ALA A 8 18.77 -21.84 5.88
N LEU A 9 17.65 -21.76 5.16
CA LEU A 9 17.01 -22.89 4.49
C LEU A 9 17.50 -23.11 3.05
N THR A 10 17.86 -22.03 2.35
CA THR A 10 18.22 -22.08 0.92
C THR A 10 19.72 -22.05 0.67
N ASP A 11 20.57 -22.02 1.71
CA ASP A 11 22.03 -21.82 1.61
C ASP A 11 22.41 -20.65 0.68
N SER A 12 21.52 -19.64 0.60
CA SER A 12 21.65 -18.48 -0.28
C SER A 12 21.90 -17.23 0.57
N THR A 13 22.57 -16.25 0.00
CA THR A 13 22.75 -14.95 0.65
C THR A 13 21.46 -14.14 0.65
N GLU A 14 21.37 -13.15 1.53
CA GLU A 14 20.20 -12.26 1.61
C GLU A 14 20.00 -11.48 0.30
N ASP A 15 21.08 -11.02 -0.33
CA ASP A 15 21.02 -10.30 -1.61
C ASP A 15 20.53 -11.18 -2.76
N GLU A 16 20.97 -12.45 -2.84
CA GLU A 16 20.46 -13.41 -3.83
C GLU A 16 18.97 -13.68 -3.63
N LEU A 17 18.54 -13.82 -2.38
CA LEU A 17 17.13 -14.04 -2.05
C LEU A 17 16.28 -12.81 -2.39
N ILE A 18 16.78 -11.60 -2.14
CA ILE A 18 16.11 -10.35 -2.51
C ILE A 18 15.94 -10.27 -4.03
N GLU A 19 16.98 -10.64 -4.79
CA GLU A 19 16.92 -10.63 -6.26
C GLU A 19 15.94 -11.69 -6.79
N GLN A 20 15.93 -12.89 -6.20
CA GLN A 20 14.97 -13.94 -6.54
C GLN A 20 13.51 -13.54 -6.24
N LEU A 21 13.30 -12.75 -5.18
CA LEU A 21 11.98 -12.29 -4.73
C LEU A 21 11.59 -10.92 -5.29
N LYS A 22 12.34 -10.41 -6.27
CA LYS A 22 12.07 -9.12 -6.89
C LYS A 22 10.65 -9.07 -7.46
N GLY A 23 9.92 -8.00 -7.17
CA GLY A 23 8.50 -7.84 -7.53
C GLY A 23 7.50 -8.55 -6.60
N HIS A 24 7.97 -9.44 -5.72
CA HIS A 24 7.14 -10.04 -4.67
C HIS A 24 7.37 -9.42 -3.30
N ILE A 25 8.52 -8.77 -3.09
CA ILE A 25 8.85 -8.06 -1.85
C ILE A 25 9.31 -6.63 -2.14
N TYR A 26 9.04 -5.74 -1.20
CA TYR A 26 9.43 -4.33 -1.24
C TYR A 26 10.02 -3.90 0.09
N TYR A 27 10.98 -2.97 0.05
CA TYR A 27 11.66 -2.46 1.24
C TYR A 27 10.86 -1.30 1.84
N ASN A 28 10.49 -1.41 3.12
CA ASN A 28 9.87 -0.32 3.84
C ASN A 28 10.95 0.50 4.59
N PRO A 29 11.24 1.75 4.17
CA PRO A 29 12.29 2.56 4.78
C PRO A 29 12.03 2.95 6.24
N TYR A 30 10.76 2.98 6.67
CA TYR A 30 10.38 3.36 8.03
C TYR A 30 10.50 2.21 9.02
N GLU A 31 10.10 1.01 8.59
CA GLU A 31 10.26 -0.21 9.40
C GLU A 31 11.66 -0.82 9.25
N ARG A 32 12.41 -0.40 8.22
CA ARG A 32 13.73 -0.93 7.85
C ARG A 32 13.70 -2.44 7.58
N GLU A 33 12.57 -2.91 7.05
CA GLU A 33 12.30 -4.32 6.80
C GLU A 33 11.69 -4.53 5.41
N TYR A 34 11.93 -5.72 4.86
CA TYR A 34 11.24 -6.17 3.66
C TYR A 34 9.84 -6.69 3.99
N GLN A 35 8.88 -6.27 3.19
CA GLN A 35 7.49 -6.70 3.27
C GLN A 35 7.06 -7.35 1.96
N ILE A 36 6.21 -8.35 2.06
CA ILE A 36 5.56 -8.95 0.89
C ILE A 36 4.66 -7.91 0.20
N ARG A 37 4.55 -8.01 -1.12
CA ARG A 37 3.75 -7.13 -1.98
C ARG A 37 2.35 -6.85 -1.42
N ASP A 38 1.64 -7.91 -1.06
CA ASP A 38 0.25 -7.81 -0.59
C ASP A 38 0.13 -7.01 0.71
N LYS A 39 1.11 -7.14 1.61
CA LYS A 39 1.15 -6.37 2.86
C LYS A 39 1.59 -4.92 2.60
N PHE A 40 2.59 -4.75 1.73
CA PHE A 40 3.18 -3.45 1.46
C PHE A 40 2.19 -2.51 0.75
N ILE A 41 1.47 -3.02 -0.25
CA ILE A 41 0.50 -2.28 -1.06
C ILE A 41 -0.89 -2.17 -0.36
N ALA A 42 -1.14 -2.90 0.72
CA ALA A 42 -2.41 -2.78 1.43
C ALA A 42 -2.61 -1.42 2.14
N GLY A 43 -3.86 -0.99 2.29
CA GLY A 43 -4.23 0.21 3.05
C GLY A 43 -4.09 1.50 2.23
N ASN A 44 -3.79 2.62 2.91
CA ASN A 44 -3.66 3.92 2.25
C ASN A 44 -2.32 4.01 1.50
N VAL A 45 -2.34 3.61 0.22
CA VAL A 45 -1.16 3.63 -0.67
C VAL A 45 -0.64 5.04 -0.92
N ILE A 46 -1.52 6.05 -0.97
CA ILE A 46 -1.14 7.44 -1.19
C ILE A 46 -0.29 7.95 -0.02
N ALA A 47 -0.78 7.77 1.21
CA ALA A 47 -0.04 8.18 2.41
C ALA A 47 1.28 7.40 2.58
N LYS A 48 1.30 6.11 2.18
CA LYS A 48 2.54 5.32 2.18
C LYS A 48 3.54 5.83 1.15
N MET A 49 3.08 6.18 -0.05
CA MET A 49 3.91 6.71 -1.12
C MET A 49 4.53 8.04 -0.72
N GLU A 50 3.73 8.98 -0.21
CA GLU A 50 4.21 10.28 0.29
C GLU A 50 5.28 10.11 1.35
N ARG A 51 5.06 9.20 2.31
CA ARG A 51 6.06 8.85 3.30
C ARG A 51 7.36 8.38 2.65
N VAL A 52 7.31 7.39 1.75
CA VAL A 52 8.53 6.91 1.08
C VAL A 52 9.24 8.05 0.34
N ASP A 53 8.51 8.96 -0.30
CA ASP A 53 9.06 10.14 -0.97
C ASP A 53 9.78 11.08 0.00
N PHE A 54 9.14 11.44 1.12
CA PHE A 54 9.79 12.26 2.16
C PHE A 54 11.06 11.61 2.69
N TRP A 55 11.03 10.29 2.94
CA TRP A 55 12.21 9.58 3.39
C TRP A 55 13.35 9.63 2.35
N LEU A 56 13.02 9.49 1.05
CA LEU A 56 13.99 9.56 -0.05
C LEU A 56 14.62 10.95 -0.18
N GLN A 57 13.85 12.03 0.04
CA GLN A 57 14.36 13.40 0.02
C GLN A 57 15.43 13.62 1.11
N ASP A 58 15.19 13.09 2.31
CA ASP A 58 16.12 13.24 3.44
C ASP A 58 17.29 12.25 3.40
N ASN A 59 17.21 11.18 2.60
CA ASN A 59 18.15 10.04 2.63
C ASN A 59 18.66 9.65 1.24
N ALA A 60 18.86 10.62 0.34
CA ALA A 60 19.27 10.37 -1.04
C ALA A 60 20.57 9.55 -1.17
N ASP A 61 21.53 9.75 -0.26
CA ASP A 61 22.82 9.06 -0.24
C ASP A 61 22.80 7.73 0.54
N HIS A 62 21.65 7.33 1.08
CA HIS A 62 21.55 6.12 1.88
C HIS A 62 21.71 4.86 0.99
N PRO A 63 22.43 3.81 1.43
CA PRO A 63 22.62 2.59 0.62
C PRO A 63 21.32 1.92 0.16
N MET A 64 20.24 2.09 0.95
CA MET A 64 18.90 1.56 0.64
C MET A 64 18.04 2.51 -0.20
N ALA A 65 18.53 3.68 -0.62
CA ALA A 65 17.76 4.66 -1.39
C ALA A 65 17.26 4.08 -2.72
N ALA A 66 18.08 3.28 -3.41
CA ALA A 66 17.66 2.59 -4.64
C ALA A 66 16.47 1.64 -4.39
N LYS A 67 16.53 0.83 -3.33
CA LYS A 67 15.46 -0.11 -2.93
C LYS A 67 14.20 0.61 -2.48
N ALA A 68 14.34 1.74 -1.78
CA ALA A 68 13.21 2.60 -1.40
C ALA A 68 12.56 3.25 -2.63
N ARG A 69 13.34 3.60 -3.67
CA ARG A 69 12.80 4.13 -4.93
C ARG A 69 12.03 3.08 -5.74
N GLU A 70 12.50 1.84 -5.79
CA GLU A 70 11.72 0.74 -6.37
C GLU A 70 10.39 0.54 -5.62
N SER A 71 10.43 0.66 -4.29
CA SER A 71 9.23 0.55 -3.45
C SER A 71 8.26 1.71 -3.66
N TYR A 72 8.77 2.92 -3.91
CA TYR A 72 7.98 4.08 -4.30
C TYR A 72 7.25 3.87 -5.63
N GLU A 73 7.95 3.41 -6.67
CA GLU A 73 7.32 3.14 -7.98
C GLU A 73 6.23 2.06 -7.87
N ALA A 74 6.47 1.01 -7.08
CA ALA A 74 5.45 -0.01 -6.85
C ALA A 74 4.19 0.53 -6.16
N LEU A 75 4.34 1.45 -5.20
CA LEU A 75 3.18 2.12 -4.57
C LEU A 75 2.43 3.00 -5.57
N LYS A 76 3.16 3.71 -6.44
CA LYS A 76 2.61 4.58 -7.48
C LYS A 76 1.83 3.82 -8.54
N GLU A 77 2.33 2.67 -8.99
CA GLU A 77 1.62 1.77 -9.90
C GLU A 77 0.35 1.17 -9.28
N SER A 78 0.28 1.16 -7.95
CA SER A 78 -0.84 0.61 -7.19
C SER A 78 -1.92 1.64 -6.83
N ILE A 79 -1.76 2.90 -7.24
CA ILE A 79 -2.75 3.94 -6.95
C ILE A 79 -4.03 3.61 -7.74
N PRO A 80 -5.18 3.44 -7.05
CA PRO A 80 -6.44 3.19 -7.73
C PRO A 80 -6.84 4.41 -8.56
N ASN A 81 -7.53 4.16 -9.67
CA ASN A 81 -8.08 5.25 -10.48
C ASN A 81 -8.99 6.13 -9.62
N PRO A 82 -8.89 7.48 -9.74
CA PRO A 82 -9.84 8.38 -9.11
C PRO A 82 -11.27 7.99 -9.47
N ILE A 83 -12.16 8.02 -8.49
CA ILE A 83 -13.59 7.81 -8.73
C ILE A 83 -14.12 9.09 -9.37
N GLU A 84 -14.63 8.99 -10.59
CA GLU A 84 -15.24 10.12 -11.29
C GLU A 84 -16.51 10.58 -10.57
N PHE A 85 -16.83 11.88 -10.64
CA PHE A 85 -18.03 12.40 -9.96
C PHE A 85 -19.32 11.72 -10.43
N ASN A 86 -19.35 11.26 -11.68
CA ASN A 86 -20.50 10.56 -12.25
C ASN A 86 -20.68 9.12 -11.70
N ASP A 87 -19.62 8.52 -11.13
CA ASP A 87 -19.66 7.20 -10.49
C ASP A 87 -19.93 7.29 -8.98
N LEU A 88 -19.98 8.51 -8.43
CA LEU A 88 -20.46 8.75 -7.06
C LEU A 88 -21.98 8.64 -7.05
N ASP A 89 -22.48 7.43 -6.82
CA ASP A 89 -23.89 7.22 -6.50
C ASP A 89 -24.16 7.77 -5.08
N PHE A 90 -24.48 9.06 -5.01
CA PHE A 90 -25.03 9.66 -3.81
C PHE A 90 -26.41 9.05 -3.59
N ASN A 91 -26.46 7.95 -2.83
CA ASN A 91 -27.69 7.47 -2.23
C ASN A 91 -28.17 8.53 -1.24
N PHE A 92 -28.84 9.57 -1.75
CA PHE A 92 -29.57 10.54 -0.95
C PHE A 92 -30.73 9.80 -0.29
N GLY A 93 -30.45 9.25 0.89
CA GLY A 93 -31.40 8.71 1.85
C GLY A 93 -32.62 8.05 1.20
N GLU A 94 -32.49 6.78 0.80
CA GLU A 94 -33.68 5.95 0.71
C GLU A 94 -34.37 6.00 2.07
N ARG A 95 -35.54 6.63 2.06
CA ARG A 95 -36.32 6.95 3.23
C ARG A 95 -36.68 5.66 3.96
N TRP A 96 -35.95 5.34 5.01
CA TRP A 96 -36.32 4.32 5.99
C TRP A 96 -37.54 4.76 6.83
N ILE A 97 -38.46 5.55 6.29
CA ILE A 97 -39.72 5.87 6.95
C ILE A 97 -40.81 5.10 6.20
N PRO A 98 -41.34 4.01 6.78
CA PRO A 98 -42.49 3.32 6.22
C PRO A 98 -43.61 4.33 5.97
N THR A 99 -44.16 4.33 4.76
CA THR A 99 -45.26 5.19 4.31
C THR A 99 -46.52 5.10 5.21
N GLY A 100 -46.58 4.12 6.12
CA GLY A 100 -47.63 3.96 7.13
C GLY A 100 -47.53 4.88 8.36
N MET A 101 -46.48 5.68 8.54
CA MET A 101 -46.39 6.65 9.66
C MET A 101 -47.07 8.00 9.37
N TYR A 102 -47.43 8.28 8.12
CA TYR A 102 -48.12 9.52 7.75
C TYR A 102 -49.64 9.49 8.00
N SER A 103 -50.23 8.33 8.33
CA SER A 103 -51.68 8.19 8.54
C SER A 103 -52.17 8.62 9.93
N LYS A 104 -51.29 9.13 10.82
CA LYS A 104 -51.68 9.64 12.15
C LYS A 104 -51.83 11.16 12.24
N TYR A 105 -51.63 11.90 11.14
CA TYR A 105 -51.74 13.36 11.11
C TYR A 105 -52.67 13.89 10.00
N MET A 106 -53.55 13.04 9.45
CA MET A 106 -54.71 13.45 8.65
C MET A 106 -56.00 13.10 9.39
#